data_AF-A0A7Y3JI91-F1
#
_entry.id   AF-A0A7Y3JI91-F1
#
_cell.length_a   1.000
_cell.length_b   1.000
_cell.length_c   1.000
_cell.angle_alpha   90.00
_cell.angle_beta   90.00
_cell.angle_gamma   90.00
#
_symmetry.space_group_name_H-M   'P 1'
#
loop_
_entity.id
_entity.type
_entity.pdbx_description
1 polymer ?
#
loop_
_entity_poly.entity_id
_entity_poly.type
_entity_poly.pdbx_seq_one_letter_code
_entity_poly.pdbx_strand_id
1 'polypeptide(L)'
;MFEQIEFTAVPGPKTDRDIQVLALSTCGFCKRGMEFLQSQGFAYRFVYLDLIDYEKKLQVKEEFKTTFNSSLSYPALILDRSKFTIGFIRKFWEELLGVDSEDEAAEAKLLEEE
;
A
#
# COMPACT_ATOMS: atom_id res chain seq x y z
N MET A 1 -8.33 -8.54 -8.64
CA MET A 1 -7.32 -8.45 -7.55
C MET A 1 -7.87 -7.92 -6.24
N PHE A 2 -8.92 -7.08 -6.20
CA PHE A 2 -9.86 -6.96 -5.05
C PHE A 2 -11.17 -6.24 -5.48
N GLU A 3 -11.82 -6.67 -6.57
CA GLU A 3 -12.95 -5.92 -7.18
C GLU A 3 -14.21 -5.83 -6.32
N GLN A 4 -14.26 -6.55 -5.20
CA GLN A 4 -15.43 -6.64 -4.34
C GLN A 4 -15.43 -5.62 -3.20
N ILE A 5 -14.33 -4.85 -3.04
CA ILE A 5 -14.16 -3.88 -1.97
C ILE A 5 -13.97 -2.47 -2.51
N GLU A 6 -14.53 -1.52 -1.77
CA GLU A 6 -14.43 -0.11 -2.08
C GLU A 6 -13.23 0.48 -1.34
N PHE A 7 -12.27 0.99 -2.10
CA PHE A 7 -11.10 1.66 -1.53
C PHE A 7 -11.37 3.15 -1.41
N THR A 8 -11.00 3.72 -0.26
CA THR A 8 -10.97 5.16 -0.06
C THR A 8 -9.68 5.73 -0.63
N ALA A 9 -9.77 6.55 -1.66
CA ALA A 9 -8.63 7.25 -2.23
C ALA A 9 -8.31 8.52 -1.43
N VAL A 10 -7.02 8.71 -1.13
CA VAL A 10 -6.49 9.92 -0.52
C VAL A 10 -5.68 10.66 -1.59
N PRO A 11 -6.06 11.90 -1.93
CA PRO A 11 -5.31 12.70 -2.89
C PRO A 11 -3.95 13.09 -2.30
N GLY A 12 -2.92 13.03 -3.13
CA GLY A 12 -1.56 13.47 -2.79
C GLY A 12 -0.85 14.01 -4.03
N PRO A 13 0.20 14.84 -3.86
CA PRO A 13 0.98 15.37 -4.98
C PRO A 13 1.72 14.30 -5.79
N LYS A 14 2.11 13.17 -5.18
CA LYS A 14 2.79 12.06 -5.87
C LYS A 14 1.79 10.97 -6.23
N THR A 15 1.29 11.01 -7.47
CA THR A 15 0.36 10.01 -8.05
C THR A 15 1.02 9.05 -9.02
N ASP A 16 2.35 9.07 -9.10
CA ASP A 16 3.12 8.26 -10.05
C ASP A 16 2.92 6.74 -9.84
N ARG A 17 2.61 6.33 -8.60
CA ARG A 17 2.54 4.92 -8.21
C ARG A 17 1.19 4.54 -7.62
N ASP A 18 0.71 3.32 -7.93
CA ASP A 18 -0.54 2.79 -7.38
C ASP A 18 -0.30 2.18 -5.99
N ILE A 19 -0.61 2.93 -4.93
CA ILE A 19 -0.45 2.48 -3.54
C ILE A 19 -1.81 2.04 -3.00
N GLN A 20 -1.87 0.80 -2.54
CA GLN A 20 -3.06 0.20 -1.90
C GLN A 20 -2.73 -0.26 -0.49
N VAL A 21 -3.53 0.13 0.50
CA VAL A 21 -3.30 -0.20 1.91
C VAL A 21 -4.48 -0.96 2.48
N LEU A 22 -4.24 -2.19 2.91
CA LEU A 22 -5.18 -3.00 3.66
C LEU A 22 -4.99 -2.72 5.16
N ALA A 23 -5.98 -2.10 5.78
CA ALA A 23 -5.92 -1.62 7.15
C ALA A 23 -7.10 -2.13 8.00
N LEU A 24 -7.00 -1.93 9.31
CA LEU A 24 -8.10 -2.11 10.27
C LEU A 24 -8.33 -0.78 11.00
N SER A 25 -9.60 -0.41 11.18
CA SER A 25 -10.00 0.84 11.85
C SER A 25 -9.50 0.90 13.30
N THR A 26 -9.40 -0.27 13.94
CA THR A 26 -8.95 -0.45 15.33
C THR A 26 -7.43 -0.57 15.51
N CYS A 27 -6.65 -0.58 14.42
CA CYS A 27 -5.20 -0.82 14.49
C CYS A 27 -4.39 0.48 14.52
N GLY A 28 -3.64 0.69 15.61
CA GLY A 28 -2.77 1.87 15.77
C GLY A 28 -1.64 1.96 14.74
N PHE A 29 -1.09 0.82 14.29
CA PHE A 29 -0.04 0.80 13.26
C PHE A 29 -0.57 1.21 11.88
N CYS A 30 -1.84 0.91 11.57
CA CYS A 30 -2.45 1.32 10.32
C CYS A 30 -2.53 2.84 10.22
N LYS A 31 -2.94 3.51 11.31
CA LYS A 31 -2.98 4.98 11.38
C LYS A 31 -1.62 5.60 11.10
N ARG A 32 -0.57 5.10 11.76
CA ARG A 32 0.82 5.56 11.54
C ARG A 32 1.29 5.38 10.10
N GLY A 33 0.92 4.27 9.45
CA GLY A 33 1.23 4.04 8.04
C GLY A 33 0.57 5.06 7.11
N MET A 34 -0.72 5.32 7.32
CA MET A 34 -1.44 6.32 6.54
C MET A 34 -0.91 7.74 6.76
N GLU A 35 -0.63 8.12 8.02
CA GLU A 35 0.00 9.39 8.35
C GLU A 35 1.37 9.55 7.69
N PHE A 36 2.16 8.47 7.63
CA PHE A 36 3.44 8.49 6.93
C PHE A 36 3.27 8.75 5.43
N LEU A 37 2.36 8.04 4.75
CA LEU A 37 2.08 8.26 3.32
C LEU A 37 1.60 9.68 3.04
N GLN A 38 0.68 10.19 3.87
CA GLN A 38 0.18 11.55 3.76
C GLN A 38 1.29 12.58 4.00
N SER A 39 2.14 12.36 5.00
CA SER A 39 3.29 13.24 5.30
C SER A 39 4.29 13.29 4.14
N GLN A 40 4.48 12.16 3.44
CA GLN A 40 5.33 12.08 2.24
C GLN A 40 4.64 12.62 0.97
N GLY A 41 3.34 12.92 1.03
CA GLY A 41 2.57 13.44 -0.10
C GLY A 41 2.26 12.41 -1.18
N PHE A 42 2.27 11.12 -0.88
CA PHE A 42 1.84 10.12 -1.85
C PHE A 42 0.32 10.04 -1.92
N ALA A 43 -0.21 9.90 -3.14
CA ALA A 43 -1.57 9.48 -3.35
C ALA A 43 -1.67 7.97 -3.11
N TYR A 44 -2.60 7.55 -2.27
CA TYR A 44 -2.80 6.16 -1.94
C TYR A 44 -4.27 5.86 -1.73
N ARG A 45 -4.63 4.59 -1.84
CA ARG A 45 -5.97 4.12 -1.54
C ARG A 45 -5.92 3.15 -0.37
N PHE A 46 -6.80 3.30 0.60
CA PHE A 46 -6.86 2.39 1.74
C PHE A 46 -8.26 1.79 1.88
N VAL A 47 -8.33 0.64 2.53
CA VAL A 47 -9.59 -0.02 2.87
C VAL A 47 -9.52 -0.54 4.28
N TYR A 48 -10.61 -0.37 5.02
CA TYR A 48 -10.77 -0.99 6.33
C TYR A 48 -11.50 -2.32 6.18
N LEU A 49 -10.77 -3.43 6.27
CA LEU A 49 -11.37 -4.76 6.17
C LEU A 49 -12.29 -5.11 7.36
N ASP A 50 -12.24 -4.32 8.42
CA ASP A 50 -13.14 -4.41 9.57
C ASP A 50 -14.51 -3.75 9.32
N LEU A 51 -14.58 -2.80 8.38
CA LEU A 51 -15.80 -2.05 8.06
C LEU A 51 -16.60 -2.67 6.90
N ILE A 52 -16.04 -3.70 6.25
CA ILE A 52 -16.71 -4.44 5.18
C ILE A 52 -17.26 -5.76 5.72
N ASP A 53 -18.07 -6.40 4.88
CA ASP A 53 -18.65 -7.70 5.19
C ASP A 53 -17.58 -8.79 5.41
N TYR A 54 -17.88 -9.73 6.32
CA TYR A 54 -16.95 -10.79 6.69
C TYR A 54 -16.58 -11.66 5.48
N GLU A 55 -17.54 -11.91 4.60
CA GLU A 55 -17.37 -12.70 3.39
C GLU A 55 -16.34 -12.07 2.45
N LYS A 56 -16.46 -10.75 2.20
CA LYS A 56 -15.51 -9.97 1.39
C LYS A 56 -14.11 -9.98 1.99
N LYS A 57 -14.00 -9.83 3.31
CA LYS A 57 -12.72 -9.90 4.03
C LYS A 57 -12.04 -11.25 3.86
N LEU A 58 -12.80 -12.35 3.88
CA LEU A 58 -12.26 -13.70 3.68
C LEU A 58 -11.68 -13.85 2.28
N GLN A 59 -12.44 -13.43 1.26
CA GLN A 59 -12.01 -13.47 -0.13
C GLN A 59 -10.74 -12.65 -0.37
N VAL A 60 -10.66 -11.43 0.16
CA VAL A 60 -9.46 -10.59 0.09
C VAL A 60 -8.25 -11.30 0.70
N LYS A 61 -8.42 -11.96 1.85
CA LYS A 61 -7.36 -12.74 2.49
C LYS A 61 -6.89 -13.90 1.63
N GLU A 62 -7.81 -14.66 1.06
CA GLU A 62 -7.50 -15.81 0.23
C GLU A 62 -6.85 -15.41 -1.10
N GLU A 63 -7.35 -14.36 -1.75
CA GLU A 63 -6.79 -13.80 -2.98
C GLU A 63 -5.37 -13.27 -2.73
N PHE A 64 -5.17 -12.51 -1.65
CA PHE A 64 -3.84 -12.02 -1.26
C PHE A 64 -2.89 -13.18 -0.98
N LYS A 65 -3.33 -14.16 -0.19
CA LYS A 65 -2.53 -15.34 0.15
C LYS A 65 -2.16 -16.14 -1.09
N THR A 66 -3.07 -16.32 -2.03
CA THR A 66 -2.83 -17.05 -3.28
C THR A 66 -1.90 -16.27 -4.21
N THR A 67 -2.07 -14.95 -4.29
CA THR A 67 -1.26 -14.10 -5.19
C THR A 67 0.17 -13.92 -4.69
N PHE A 68 0.33 -13.65 -3.41
CA PHE A 68 1.63 -13.32 -2.81
C PHE A 68 2.27 -14.48 -2.04
N ASN A 69 1.58 -15.63 -1.97
CA ASN A 69 1.98 -16.81 -1.20
C ASN A 69 2.40 -16.47 0.25
N SER A 70 1.76 -15.45 0.84
CA SER A 70 2.13 -14.89 2.13
C SER A 70 0.90 -14.64 3.01
N SER A 71 1.10 -14.67 4.33
CA SER A 71 0.02 -14.46 5.30
C SER A 71 -0.32 -12.97 5.40
N LEU A 72 -1.56 -12.61 5.08
CA LEU A 72 -2.02 -11.23 5.20
C LEU A 72 -1.93 -10.76 6.66
N SER A 73 -1.06 -9.79 6.90
CA SER A 73 -0.88 -9.12 8.20
C SER A 73 -1.09 -7.62 8.05
N TYR A 74 -1.67 -6.99 9.07
CA TYR A 74 -2.05 -5.58 9.01
C TYR A 74 -1.04 -4.66 9.69
N PRO A 75 -0.75 -3.48 9.12
CA PRO A 75 -1.18 -3.02 7.79
C PRO A 75 -0.42 -3.74 6.67
N ALA A 76 -1.08 -4.03 5.55
CA ALA A 76 -0.41 -4.49 4.34
C ALA A 76 -0.45 -3.37 3.30
N LEU A 77 0.70 -3.00 2.75
CA LEU A 77 0.82 -2.02 1.68
C LEU A 77 1.24 -2.75 0.41
N ILE A 78 0.52 -2.51 -0.67
CA ILE A 78 0.75 -3.08 -1.99
C ILE A 78 1.06 -1.91 -2.91
N LEU A 79 2.18 -2.01 -3.63
CA LEU A 79 2.68 -1.01 -4.57
C LEU A 79 2.67 -1.63 -5.97
N ASP A 80 1.99 -0.96 -6.90
CA ASP A 80 1.92 -1.32 -8.30
C ASP A 80 1.39 -2.75 -8.57
N ARG A 81 0.61 -3.31 -7.63
CA ARG A 81 0.14 -4.71 -7.64
C ARG A 81 1.24 -5.78 -7.73
N SER A 82 2.51 -5.39 -7.71
CA SER A 82 3.67 -6.26 -7.87
C SER A 82 4.45 -6.37 -6.55
N LYS A 83 4.75 -5.24 -5.92
CA LYS A 83 5.46 -5.21 -4.64
C LYS A 83 4.46 -5.12 -3.50
N PHE A 84 4.79 -5.73 -2.37
CA PHE A 84 3.98 -5.62 -1.16
C PHE A 84 4.87 -5.65 0.08
N THR A 85 4.36 -5.08 1.17
CA THR A 85 4.95 -5.18 2.49
C THR A 85 3.86 -5.47 3.52
N ILE A 86 4.23 -6.25 4.53
CA ILE A 86 3.37 -6.62 5.64
C ILE A 86 3.91 -6.01 6.93
N GLY A 87 3.03 -5.36 7.68
CA GLY A 87 3.40 -4.60 8.87
C GLY A 87 3.85 -3.17 8.56
N PHE A 88 3.75 -2.32 9.58
CA PHE A 88 4.25 -0.95 9.51
C PHE A 88 5.66 -0.89 10.10
N ILE A 89 6.65 -0.85 9.22
CA ILE A 89 8.05 -0.59 9.57
C ILE A 89 8.51 0.56 8.69
N ARG A 90 8.77 1.72 9.31
CA ARG A 90 9.15 2.96 8.62
C ARG A 90 10.21 2.70 7.54
N LYS A 91 11.32 2.05 7.90
CA LYS A 91 12.42 1.74 6.98
C LYS A 91 12.00 0.93 5.75
N PHE A 92 11.14 -0.08 5.92
CA PHE A 92 10.64 -0.87 4.79
C PHE A 92 9.72 -0.06 3.88
N TRP A 93 8.89 0.81 4.46
CA TRP A 93 8.01 1.68 3.68
C TRP A 93 8.82 2.73 2.92
N GLU A 94 9.88 3.26 3.54
CA GLU A 94 10.82 4.18 2.92
C GLU A 94 11.52 3.54 1.71
N GLU A 95 12.06 2.34 1.89
CA GLU A 95 12.73 1.57 0.82
C GLU A 95 11.76 1.17 -0.29
N LEU A 96 10.56 0.71 0.07
CA LEU A 96 9.54 0.29 -0.90
C LEU A 96 9.06 1.46 -1.76
N LEU A 97 8.92 2.65 -1.16
CA LEU A 97 8.51 3.87 -1.85
C LEU A 97 9.70 4.62 -2.47
N GLY A 98 10.94 4.17 -2.27
CA GLY A 98 12.13 4.85 -2.79
C GLY A 98 12.27 6.28 -2.28
N VAL A 99 11.93 6.55 -1.00
CA VAL A 99 12.09 7.89 -0.38
C VAL A 99 13.38 8.04 0.42
N ASP A 100 14.33 7.12 0.26
CA ASP A 100 15.68 7.34 0.78
C ASP A 100 16.30 8.53 0.02
N SER A 101 16.96 9.43 0.75
CA SER A 101 17.31 10.81 0.31
C SER A 101 18.29 10.92 -0.87
N GLU A 102 18.49 9.84 -1.64
CA GLU A 102 19.45 9.73 -2.75
C GLU A 102 18.78 9.40 -4.11
N ASP A 103 17.47 9.11 -4.17
CA ASP A 103 16.85 8.52 -5.36
C ASP A 103 16.09 9.49 -6.31
N GLU A 104 16.33 10.81 -6.23
CA GLU A 104 15.96 11.69 -7.36
C GLU A 104 16.78 11.39 -8.63
N ALA A 105 17.80 10.51 -8.55
CA ALA A 105 18.68 10.18 -9.68
C ALA A 105 18.27 8.96 -10.51
N ALA A 106 17.39 8.06 -10.03
CA ALA A 106 17.11 6.80 -10.72
C ALA A 106 15.92 6.87 -11.71
N GLU A 107 14.91 7.70 -11.44
CA GLU A 107 13.72 7.80 -12.30
C GLU A 107 13.99 8.57 -13.60
N ALA A 108 15.10 9.30 -13.70
CA ALA A 108 15.57 9.93 -14.93
C ALA A 108 16.23 8.94 -15.92
N LYS A 109 16.52 7.69 -15.53
CA LYS A 109 17.35 6.77 -16.33
C LYS A 109 16.58 5.71 -17.13
N LEU A 110 15.25 5.68 -17.05
CA LEU A 110 14.41 4.69 -17.75
C LEU A 110 13.59 5.28 -18.90
N LEU A 111 13.79 6.56 -19.23
CA LEU A 111 13.13 7.27 -20.33
C LEU A 111 14.09 7.66 -21.48
N GLU A 112 15.34 7.17 -21.46
CA GLU A 112 16.34 7.41 -22.53
C GLU A 112 16.62 6.18 -23.41
N GLU A 113 15.85 5.09 -23.31
CA GLU A 113 15.93 3.97 -24.26
C GLU A 113 14.61 3.83 -25.07
N GLU A 114 14.28 4.87 -25.83
CA GLU A 114 13.51 4.78 -27.10
C GLU A 114 14.24 5.53 -28.21
#